data_AF-A0A0F9WF02-F1
#
_entry.id   AF-A0A0F9WF02-F1
#
_cell.length_a   1.000
_cell.length_b   1.000
_cell.length_c   1.000
_cell.angle_alpha   90.00
_cell.angle_beta   90.00
_cell.angle_gamma   90.00
#
_symmetry.space_group_name_H-M   'P 1'
#
loop_
_entity.id
_entity.type
_entity.pdbx_description
1 polymer ?
#
loop_
_entity_poly.entity_id
_entity_poly.type
_entity_poly.pdbx_seq_one_letter_code
_entity_poly.pdbx_strand_id
1 'polypeptide(L)'
;MTLNEMYEALANHLRDPMLRVLYPHQLLEFINSAARDAAGEGFFIALEDDESLSLVTSTYDYDVPSDFALIHDIWQETTAGGGVYDLWIPHNHWALRYNGSAPQIHFDDDLFSITNARVLKILGQARPSEYSLAQAGVNEVQRVSHDGTGGTFTLTFAGQTTSAIDWDATAAAVDTIMQALSNVTAVTITGGDLPVAIDIEFTNPGAQNIAEMTANAASLTGDTVGVTIATVTQGALAVAAGATSIDTGLEAFIRQRAIHYASTYMAVAAEGDEVALYERMAASALTASEAFIQAQRAHFGPRRYSRPVPSR
;
A
#
# COMPACT_ATOMS: atom_id res chain seq x y z
N MET A 1 7.30 7.70 -14.68
CA MET A 1 8.31 7.83 -13.61
C MET A 1 8.05 6.75 -12.56
N THR A 2 9.07 6.06 -12.07
CA THR A 2 8.90 5.05 -11.01
C THR A 2 8.66 5.70 -9.65
N LEU A 3 8.06 4.97 -8.71
CA LEU A 3 7.87 5.45 -7.34
C LEU A 3 9.21 5.69 -6.62
N ASN A 4 10.22 4.86 -6.90
CA ASN A 4 11.57 5.04 -6.34
C ASN A 4 12.23 6.32 -6.86
N GLU A 5 12.12 6.59 -8.17
CA GLU A 5 12.58 7.87 -8.74
C GLU A 5 11.84 9.06 -8.11
N MET A 6 10.58 8.88 -7.70
CA MET A 6 9.81 9.92 -7.01
C MET A 6 10.33 10.16 -5.59
N TYR A 7 10.62 9.11 -4.84
CA TYR A 7 11.25 9.25 -3.52
C TYR A 7 12.59 9.98 -3.61
N GLU A 8 13.46 9.58 -4.54
CA GLU A 8 14.75 10.25 -4.74
C GLU A 8 14.57 11.73 -5.12
N ALA A 9 13.62 12.04 -6.00
CA ALA A 9 13.32 13.42 -6.37
C ALA A 9 12.84 14.25 -5.19
N LEU A 10 11.96 13.71 -4.34
CA LEU A 10 11.45 14.38 -3.14
C LEU A 10 12.55 14.57 -2.09
N ALA A 11 13.29 13.51 -1.78
CA ALA A 11 14.39 13.52 -0.82
C ALA A 11 15.45 14.59 -1.18
N ASN A 12 15.83 14.63 -2.46
CA ASN A 12 16.76 15.64 -2.96
C ASN A 12 16.19 17.06 -2.87
N HIS A 13 14.90 17.25 -3.21
CA HIS A 13 14.26 18.57 -3.14
C HIS A 13 14.16 19.09 -1.70
N LEU A 14 13.87 18.19 -0.74
CA LEU A 14 13.73 18.49 0.68
C LEU A 14 15.08 18.58 1.42
N ARG A 15 16.21 18.46 0.71
CA ARG A 15 17.58 18.46 1.26
C ARG A 15 17.85 17.31 2.25
N ASP A 16 17.11 16.21 2.13
CA ASP A 16 17.32 14.98 2.90
C ASP A 16 17.59 13.79 1.98
N PRO A 17 18.69 13.80 1.19
CA PRO A 17 18.98 12.73 0.23
C PRO A 17 19.29 11.38 0.88
N MET A 18 19.56 11.36 2.19
CA MET A 18 19.84 10.15 2.96
C MET A 18 18.64 9.65 3.77
N LEU A 19 17.46 10.29 3.66
CA LEU A 19 16.24 9.93 4.38
C LEU A 19 16.47 9.79 5.90
N ARG A 20 17.21 10.75 6.46
CA ARG A 20 17.55 10.78 7.90
C ARG A 20 16.49 11.49 8.73
N VAL A 21 15.71 12.36 8.09
CA VAL A 21 14.66 13.16 8.72
C VAL A 21 13.29 12.61 8.34
N LEU A 22 13.07 12.31 7.06
CA LEU A 22 11.83 11.72 6.57
C LEU A 22 12.04 10.25 6.19
N TYR A 23 11.19 9.39 6.74
CA TYR A 23 11.21 7.97 6.41
C TYR A 23 10.42 7.69 5.11
N PRO A 24 10.74 6.59 4.39
CA PRO A 24 10.06 6.23 3.15
C PRO A 24 8.52 6.17 3.26
N HIS A 25 7.99 5.69 4.39
CA HIS A 25 6.54 5.61 4.60
C HIS A 25 5.87 6.99 4.64
N GLN A 26 6.53 8.00 5.25
CA GLN A 26 6.01 9.37 5.30
C GLN A 26 6.01 10.00 3.91
N LEU A 27 7.07 9.77 3.13
CA LEU A 27 7.11 10.21 1.73
C LEU A 27 5.97 9.58 0.91
N LEU A 28 5.69 8.30 1.12
CA LEU A 28 4.58 7.62 0.47
C LEU A 28 3.23 8.23 0.86
N GLU A 29 3.02 8.55 2.14
CA GLU A 29 1.80 9.22 2.60
C GLU A 29 1.60 10.57 1.91
N PHE A 30 2.65 11.36 1.72
CA PHE A 30 2.57 12.63 1.00
C PHE A 30 2.26 12.44 -0.49
N ILE A 31 2.87 11.45 -1.15
CA ILE A 31 2.59 11.10 -2.55
C ILE A 31 1.12 10.65 -2.70
N ASN A 32 0.64 9.76 -1.83
CA ASN A 32 -0.74 9.27 -1.89
C ASN A 32 -1.76 10.36 -1.52
N SER A 33 -1.41 11.28 -0.62
CA SER A 33 -2.25 12.45 -0.34
C SER A 33 -2.34 13.36 -1.56
N ALA A 34 -1.25 13.53 -2.31
CA ALA A 34 -1.27 14.27 -3.58
C ALA A 34 -2.11 13.56 -4.64
N ALA A 35 -2.07 12.23 -4.72
CA ALA A 35 -2.90 11.44 -5.63
C ALA A 35 -4.40 11.61 -5.32
N ARG A 36 -4.76 11.53 -4.04
CA ARG A 36 -6.13 11.76 -3.56
C ARG A 36 -6.59 13.18 -3.81
N ASP A 37 -5.73 14.17 -3.64
CA ASP A 37 -6.03 15.56 -3.98
C ASP A 37 -6.32 15.71 -5.48
N ALA A 38 -5.49 15.13 -6.35
CA ALA A 38 -5.75 15.09 -7.79
C ALA A 38 -7.11 14.45 -8.11
N ALA A 39 -7.45 13.34 -7.45
CA ALA A 39 -8.75 12.69 -7.62
C ALA A 39 -9.91 13.59 -7.13
N GLY A 40 -9.74 14.29 -6.01
CA GLY A 40 -10.70 15.25 -5.47
C GLY A 40 -10.90 16.49 -6.36
N GLU A 41 -9.86 16.91 -7.06
CA GLU A 41 -9.88 17.96 -8.09
C GLU A 41 -10.52 17.50 -9.41
N GLY A 42 -10.98 16.24 -9.47
CA GLY A 42 -11.68 15.67 -10.62
C GLY A 42 -10.75 15.26 -11.75
N PHE A 43 -9.50 14.89 -11.45
CA PHE A 43 -8.58 14.37 -12.45
C PHE A 43 -8.91 12.91 -12.80
N PHE A 44 -8.77 12.60 -14.08
CA PHE A 44 -8.97 11.31 -14.67
C PHE A 44 -7.80 10.98 -15.60
N ILE A 45 -7.31 9.74 -15.54
CA ILE A 45 -6.20 9.25 -16.36
C ILE A 45 -6.77 8.45 -17.51
N ALA A 46 -6.28 8.67 -18.73
CA ALA A 46 -6.73 7.92 -19.89
C ALA A 46 -6.37 6.44 -19.77
N LEU A 47 -7.36 5.57 -19.97
CA LEU A 47 -7.18 4.13 -20.15
C LEU A 47 -7.47 3.83 -21.63
N GLU A 48 -6.39 3.69 -22.41
CA GLU A 48 -6.49 3.52 -23.86
C GLU A 48 -6.21 2.09 -24.33
N ASP A 49 -5.74 1.18 -23.47
CA ASP A 49 -5.22 -0.14 -23.89
C ASP A 49 -5.70 -1.32 -23.03
N ASP A 50 -6.88 -1.25 -22.42
CA ASP A 50 -7.42 -2.41 -21.70
C ASP A 50 -8.11 -3.36 -22.70
N GLU A 51 -7.47 -4.50 -22.98
CA GLU A 51 -7.95 -5.53 -23.90
C GLU A 51 -9.21 -6.19 -23.33
N SER A 52 -10.35 -5.82 -23.89
CA SER A 52 -11.62 -5.87 -23.15
C SER A 52 -12.62 -6.85 -23.72
N LEU A 53 -13.14 -7.71 -22.84
CA LEU A 53 -14.41 -8.42 -22.98
C LEU A 53 -14.62 -9.17 -24.30
N SER A 54 -14.44 -10.49 -24.26
CA SER A 54 -14.86 -11.37 -25.34
C SER A 54 -16.39 -11.47 -25.38
N LEU A 55 -16.98 -11.10 -26.52
CA LEU A 55 -18.40 -11.20 -26.78
C LEU A 55 -18.85 -12.66 -26.92
N VAL A 56 -19.96 -12.98 -26.25
CA VAL A 56 -20.62 -14.29 -26.30
C VAL A 56 -22.07 -14.13 -26.75
N THR A 57 -22.55 -15.03 -27.60
CA THR A 57 -23.85 -14.89 -28.29
C THR A 57 -25.09 -15.01 -27.41
N SER A 58 -24.95 -15.40 -26.14
CA SER A 58 -26.07 -15.58 -25.21
C SER A 58 -26.13 -14.50 -24.12
N THR A 59 -25.30 -13.45 -24.19
CA THR A 59 -25.20 -12.45 -23.12
C THR A 59 -25.01 -11.05 -23.68
N TYR A 60 -25.82 -10.11 -23.20
CA TYR A 60 -25.77 -8.69 -23.55
C TYR A 60 -25.24 -7.79 -22.42
N ASP A 61 -25.00 -8.36 -21.24
CA ASP A 61 -24.50 -7.66 -20.07
C ASP A 61 -23.08 -8.15 -19.73
N TYR A 62 -22.14 -7.22 -19.68
CA TYR A 62 -20.73 -7.52 -19.39
C TYR A 62 -20.23 -6.67 -18.23
N ASP A 63 -19.48 -7.26 -17.31
CA ASP A 63 -18.96 -6.53 -16.15
C ASP A 63 -17.93 -5.48 -16.58
N VAL A 64 -18.01 -4.28 -16.00
CA VAL A 64 -17.05 -3.20 -16.26
C VAL A 64 -15.72 -3.51 -15.53
N PRO A 65 -14.57 -3.56 -16.23
CA PRO A 65 -13.27 -3.80 -15.60
C PRO A 65 -12.98 -2.80 -14.48
N SER A 66 -12.32 -3.22 -13.39
CA SER A 66 -12.22 -2.49 -12.10
C SER A 66 -11.70 -1.05 -12.22
N ASP A 67 -10.85 -0.79 -13.20
CA ASP A 67 -10.04 0.41 -13.24
C ASP A 67 -10.80 1.58 -13.89
N PHE A 68 -11.87 1.29 -14.63
CA PHE A 68 -12.70 2.32 -15.25
C PHE A 68 -13.57 3.04 -14.23
N ALA A 69 -13.37 4.35 -14.13
CA ALA A 69 -14.28 5.29 -13.48
C ALA A 69 -15.23 5.96 -14.49
N LEU A 70 -14.74 6.20 -15.71
CA LEU A 70 -15.51 6.73 -16.84
C LEU A 70 -15.31 5.84 -18.06
N ILE A 71 -16.36 5.67 -18.88
CA ILE A 71 -16.26 5.05 -20.21
C ILE A 71 -16.80 6.03 -21.23
N HIS A 72 -16.05 6.26 -22.31
CA HIS A 72 -16.47 7.19 -23.37
C HIS A 72 -16.76 6.50 -24.70
N ASP A 73 -15.95 5.51 -25.10
CA ASP A 73 -16.13 4.81 -26.37
C ASP A 73 -15.91 3.30 -26.24
N ILE A 74 -16.56 2.54 -27.11
CA ILE A 74 -16.39 1.10 -27.24
C ILE A 74 -16.19 0.79 -28.72
N TRP A 75 -15.15 0.04 -29.02
CA TRP A 75 -14.82 -0.44 -30.35
C TRP A 75 -14.84 -1.96 -30.36
N GLN A 76 -15.09 -2.56 -31.51
CA GLN A 76 -15.08 -4.01 -31.69
C GLN A 76 -14.11 -4.37 -32.81
N GLU A 77 -13.50 -5.55 -32.71
CA GLU A 77 -12.79 -6.12 -33.84
C GLU A 77 -13.74 -6.57 -34.97
N THR A 78 -13.34 -6.31 -36.21
CA THR A 78 -14.06 -6.82 -37.41
C THR A 78 -13.67 -8.27 -37.74
N THR A 79 -12.46 -8.70 -37.36
CA THR A 79 -11.94 -10.07 -37.56
C THR A 79 -11.52 -10.67 -36.23
N ALA A 80 -11.82 -11.96 -35.99
CA ALA A 80 -11.76 -12.57 -34.67
C ALA A 80 -10.31 -12.86 -34.33
N GLY A 81 -9.83 -12.36 -33.19
CA GLY A 81 -8.41 -12.41 -32.84
C GLY A 81 -7.54 -11.58 -33.79
N GLY A 82 -8.13 -10.57 -34.45
CA GLY A 82 -7.42 -9.71 -35.39
C GLY A 82 -6.64 -8.60 -34.69
N GLY A 83 -6.98 -8.27 -33.45
CA GLY A 83 -6.32 -7.22 -32.65
C GLY A 83 -6.52 -5.80 -33.20
N VAL A 84 -7.35 -5.64 -34.23
CA VAL A 84 -7.67 -4.37 -34.88
C VAL A 84 -9.12 -4.02 -34.56
N TYR A 85 -9.31 -2.94 -33.82
CA TYR A 85 -10.62 -2.45 -33.36
C TYR A 85 -11.07 -1.28 -34.24
N ASP A 86 -11.68 -1.62 -35.37
CA ASP A 86 -12.06 -0.68 -36.43
C ASP A 86 -13.58 -0.43 -36.50
N LEU A 87 -14.38 -1.21 -35.75
CA LEU A 87 -15.82 -1.01 -35.66
C LEU A 87 -16.19 -0.22 -34.40
N TRP A 88 -16.52 1.06 -34.57
CA TRP A 88 -17.07 1.86 -33.48
C TRP A 88 -18.51 1.45 -33.15
N ILE A 89 -18.80 1.25 -31.86
CA ILE A 89 -20.17 0.99 -31.37
C ILE A 89 -20.81 2.32 -30.96
N PRO A 90 -21.91 2.75 -31.63
CA PRO A 90 -22.56 4.01 -31.33
C PRO A 90 -23.05 4.08 -29.87
N HIS A 91 -23.01 5.28 -29.29
CA HIS A 91 -23.35 5.49 -27.87
C HIS A 91 -24.78 5.06 -27.50
N ASN A 92 -25.72 5.08 -28.44
CA ASN A 92 -27.10 4.64 -28.21
C ASN A 92 -27.28 3.12 -28.22
N HIS A 93 -26.25 2.33 -28.55
CA HIS A 93 -26.32 0.86 -28.62
C HIS A 93 -25.93 0.19 -27.29
N TRP A 94 -25.49 0.99 -26.31
CA TRP A 94 -25.08 0.48 -25.01
C TRP A 94 -25.42 1.46 -23.89
N ALA A 95 -25.53 0.95 -22.67
CA ALA A 95 -25.75 1.71 -21.46
C ALA A 95 -25.01 1.10 -20.28
N LEU A 96 -24.66 1.93 -19.29
CA LEU A 96 -24.13 1.44 -18.02
C LEU A 96 -25.29 1.17 -17.06
N ARG A 97 -25.27 -0.01 -16.45
CA ARG A 97 -26.26 -0.46 -15.47
C ARG A 97 -25.56 -0.96 -14.22
N TYR A 98 -26.30 -1.07 -13.13
CA TYR A 98 -25.83 -1.68 -11.88
C TYR A 98 -26.77 -2.82 -11.52
N ASN A 99 -26.24 -4.03 -11.39
CA ASN A 99 -27.05 -5.23 -11.12
C ASN A 99 -27.20 -5.55 -9.63
N GLY A 100 -26.66 -4.71 -8.74
CA GLY A 100 -26.63 -4.94 -7.28
C GLY A 100 -25.31 -5.53 -6.77
N SER A 101 -24.45 -6.06 -7.64
CA SER A 101 -23.14 -6.63 -7.29
C SER A 101 -22.00 -5.94 -8.02
N ALA A 102 -22.17 -5.61 -9.30
CA ALA A 102 -21.16 -4.98 -10.14
C ALA A 102 -21.80 -4.04 -11.18
N PRO A 103 -21.06 -2.99 -11.60
CA PRO A 103 -21.44 -2.21 -12.77
C PRO A 103 -21.28 -3.05 -14.05
N GLN A 104 -22.25 -2.95 -14.96
CA GLN A 104 -22.29 -3.70 -16.21
C GLN A 104 -22.48 -2.77 -17.41
N ILE A 105 -21.85 -3.12 -18.52
CA ILE A 105 -22.12 -2.62 -19.86
C ILE A 105 -23.22 -3.49 -20.45
N HIS A 106 -24.39 -2.89 -20.62
CA HIS A 106 -25.51 -3.52 -21.30
C HIS A 106 -25.53 -3.08 -22.76
N PHE A 107 -25.54 -4.03 -23.69
CA PHE A 107 -25.78 -3.79 -25.11
C PHE A 107 -27.26 -4.00 -25.43
N ASP A 108 -27.83 -3.08 -26.20
CA ASP A 108 -29.22 -3.18 -26.65
C ASP A 108 -29.34 -4.21 -27.79
N ASP A 109 -30.20 -5.21 -27.62
CA ASP A 109 -30.33 -6.35 -28.53
C ASP A 109 -31.05 -6.00 -29.85
N ASP A 110 -31.86 -4.94 -29.87
CA ASP A 110 -32.50 -4.43 -31.08
C ASP A 110 -31.51 -3.63 -31.95
N LEU A 111 -30.51 -2.98 -31.32
CA LEU A 111 -29.56 -2.09 -31.99
C LEU A 111 -28.19 -2.72 -32.26
N PHE A 112 -27.80 -3.74 -31.49
CA PHE A 112 -26.48 -4.35 -31.59
C PHE A 112 -26.56 -5.88 -31.65
N SER A 113 -26.14 -6.44 -32.78
CA SER A 113 -26.06 -7.88 -32.95
C SER A 113 -24.70 -8.42 -32.50
N ILE A 114 -24.69 -9.24 -31.46
CA ILE A 114 -23.48 -9.85 -30.95
C ILE A 114 -22.99 -10.95 -31.90
N THR A 115 -21.72 -10.86 -32.30
CA THR A 115 -21.02 -11.93 -33.02
C THR A 115 -20.08 -12.64 -32.03
N ASN A 116 -20.19 -13.97 -31.95
CA ASN A 116 -19.37 -14.77 -31.02
C ASN A 116 -17.87 -14.57 -31.29
N ALA A 117 -17.07 -14.64 -30.23
CA ALA A 117 -15.61 -14.59 -30.28
C ALA A 117 -15.05 -13.30 -30.89
N ARG A 118 -15.82 -12.20 -30.81
CA ARG A 118 -15.31 -10.85 -31.06
C ARG A 118 -14.84 -10.23 -29.75
N VAL A 119 -13.71 -9.56 -29.77
CA VAL A 119 -13.20 -8.79 -28.64
C VAL A 119 -13.59 -7.32 -28.77
N LEU A 120 -13.87 -6.68 -27.64
CA LEU A 120 -14.09 -5.25 -27.56
C LEU A 120 -12.81 -4.50 -27.17
N LYS A 121 -12.77 -3.22 -27.47
CA LYS A 121 -11.83 -2.26 -26.90
C LYS A 121 -12.63 -1.17 -26.21
N ILE A 122 -12.59 -1.15 -24.89
CA ILE A 122 -13.20 -0.11 -24.07
C ILE A 122 -12.19 1.01 -23.94
N LEU A 123 -12.63 2.22 -24.26
CA LEU A 123 -11.88 3.44 -24.05
C LEU A 123 -12.55 4.25 -22.94
N GLY A 124 -11.76 4.63 -21.96
CA GLY A 124 -12.27 5.26 -20.77
C GLY A 124 -11.19 5.96 -19.98
N GLN A 125 -11.51 6.22 -18.72
CA GLN A 125 -10.60 6.90 -17.82
C GLN A 125 -10.69 6.31 -16.41
N ALA A 126 -9.54 6.21 -15.75
CA ALA A 126 -9.39 5.81 -14.36
C ALA A 126 -9.31 7.03 -13.44
N ARG A 127 -9.49 6.80 -12.14
CA ARG A 127 -9.04 7.75 -11.11
C ARG A 127 -7.53 7.59 -10.88
N PRO A 128 -6.85 8.62 -10.36
CA PRO A 128 -5.48 8.51 -9.87
C PRO A 128 -5.27 7.29 -8.99
N SER A 129 -4.20 6.55 -9.25
CA SER A 129 -3.85 5.34 -8.54
C SER A 129 -3.41 5.66 -7.10
N GLU A 130 -3.68 4.75 -6.17
CA GLU A 130 -2.92 4.74 -4.91
C GLU A 130 -1.60 3.98 -5.14
N TYR A 131 -0.50 4.59 -4.70
CA TYR A 131 0.84 4.07 -4.90
C TYR A 131 1.28 3.33 -3.64
N SER A 132 1.97 2.21 -3.82
CA SER A 132 2.73 1.59 -2.73
C SER A 132 3.84 0.73 -3.31
N LEU A 133 4.86 0.47 -2.51
CA LEU A 133 5.80 -0.60 -2.80
C LEU A 133 5.34 -1.83 -2.04
N ALA A 134 5.46 -3.01 -2.65
CA ALA A 134 5.30 -4.25 -1.90
C ALA A 134 6.29 -4.26 -0.74
N GLN A 135 5.77 -4.33 0.48
CA GLN A 135 6.58 -4.57 1.66
C GLN A 135 6.27 -5.97 2.15
N ALA A 136 7.31 -6.81 2.24
CA ALA A 136 7.19 -8.07 2.94
C ALA A 136 6.85 -7.80 4.40
N GLY A 137 5.93 -8.59 4.97
CA GLY A 137 5.66 -8.52 6.40
C GLY A 137 6.95 -8.75 7.17
N VAL A 138 7.15 -7.96 8.22
CA VAL A 138 8.30 -8.08 9.12
C VAL A 138 7.82 -8.72 10.40
N ASN A 139 8.40 -9.85 10.78
CA ASN A 139 8.11 -10.47 12.07
C ASN A 139 8.70 -9.63 13.19
N GLU A 140 7.98 -9.57 14.31
CA GLU A 140 8.52 -8.93 15.51
C GLU A 140 9.57 -9.82 16.15
N VAL A 141 10.67 -9.20 16.60
CA VAL A 141 11.73 -9.84 17.37
C VAL A 141 11.82 -9.18 18.73
N GLN A 142 11.64 -9.97 19.79
CA GLN A 142 11.83 -9.54 21.16
C GLN A 142 13.02 -10.27 21.77
N ARG A 143 13.96 -9.52 22.33
CA ARG A 143 15.14 -10.05 23.00
C ARG A 143 14.84 -10.32 24.46
N VAL A 144 15.25 -11.49 24.95
CA VAL A 144 15.21 -11.87 26.37
C VAL A 144 16.63 -12.03 26.89
N SER A 145 16.93 -11.40 28.03
CA SER A 145 18.21 -11.58 28.74
C SER A 145 17.98 -11.66 30.24
N HIS A 146 18.89 -12.35 30.95
CA HIS A 146 18.92 -12.38 32.41
C HIS A 146 20.34 -12.50 32.94
N ASP A 147 20.50 -12.23 34.22
CA ASP A 147 21.77 -12.28 34.98
C ASP A 147 21.79 -13.39 36.05
N GLY A 148 20.69 -14.14 36.20
CA GLY A 148 20.63 -15.30 37.10
C GLY A 148 21.67 -16.37 36.77
N THR A 149 22.24 -16.98 37.82
CA THR A 149 23.25 -18.06 37.74
C THR A 149 22.68 -19.42 38.14
N GLY A 150 21.37 -19.48 38.37
CA GLY A 150 20.62 -20.68 38.74
C GLY A 150 19.12 -20.39 38.81
N GLY A 151 18.34 -21.45 39.03
CA GLY A 151 16.90 -21.36 39.20
C GLY A 151 16.14 -21.27 37.88
N THR A 152 14.94 -20.69 37.93
CA THR A 152 14.02 -20.61 36.79
C THR A 152 13.32 -19.27 36.71
N PHE A 153 12.84 -18.92 35.53
CA PHE A 153 11.94 -17.79 35.30
C PHE A 153 10.76 -18.20 34.42
N THR A 154 9.76 -17.34 34.30
CA THR A 154 8.64 -17.55 33.38
C THR A 154 8.42 -16.31 32.53
N LEU A 155 8.03 -16.52 31.26
CA LEU A 155 7.58 -15.45 30.38
C LEU A 155 6.06 -15.43 30.34
N THR A 156 5.47 -14.24 30.27
CA THR A 156 4.03 -14.05 30.10
C THR A 156 3.77 -13.27 28.82
N PHE A 157 3.02 -13.88 27.92
CA PHE A 157 2.62 -13.33 26.64
C PHE A 157 1.09 -13.31 26.52
N ALA A 158 0.52 -12.14 26.22
CA ALA A 158 -0.92 -11.92 26.02
C ALA A 158 -1.81 -12.67 27.05
N GLY A 159 -1.43 -12.61 28.33
CA GLY A 159 -2.18 -13.19 29.45
C GLY A 159 -1.92 -14.68 29.73
N GLN A 160 -1.04 -15.35 28.97
CA GLN A 160 -0.60 -16.72 29.25
C GLN A 160 0.84 -16.75 29.70
N THR A 161 1.13 -17.55 30.73
CA THR A 161 2.45 -17.71 31.30
C THR A 161 3.02 -19.07 30.89
N THR A 162 4.28 -19.08 30.49
CA THR A 162 5.01 -20.31 30.16
C THR A 162 5.14 -21.22 31.37
N SER A 163 5.49 -22.49 31.14
CA SER A 163 6.15 -23.27 32.19
C SER A 163 7.46 -22.61 32.61
N ALA A 164 8.01 -23.05 33.75
CA ALA A 164 9.33 -22.62 34.19
C ALA A 164 10.38 -22.87 33.11
N ILE A 165 11.18 -21.85 32.82
CA ILE A 165 12.33 -21.87 31.91
C ILE A 165 13.57 -21.87 32.79
N ASP A 166 14.44 -22.85 32.61
CA ASP A 166 15.71 -22.93 33.32
C ASP A 166 16.64 -21.77 32.91
N TRP A 167 17.44 -21.28 33.86
CA TRP A 167 18.41 -20.21 33.65
C TRP A 167 19.46 -20.52 32.56
N ASP A 168 19.68 -21.80 32.22
CA ASP A 168 20.60 -22.27 31.18
C ASP A 168 19.86 -23.07 30.09
N ALA A 169 18.56 -22.81 29.92
CA ALA A 169 17.76 -23.50 28.91
C ALA A 169 18.31 -23.27 27.49
N THR A 170 18.33 -24.37 26.72
CA THR A 170 18.70 -24.31 25.30
C THR A 170 17.67 -23.55 24.47
N ALA A 171 18.07 -22.98 23.33
CA ALA A 171 17.16 -22.31 22.40
C ALA A 171 15.97 -23.19 22.01
N ALA A 172 16.22 -24.48 21.78
CA ALA A 172 15.19 -25.46 21.41
C ALA A 172 14.21 -25.76 22.56
N ALA A 173 14.68 -25.72 23.81
CA ALA A 173 13.81 -25.86 24.97
C ALA A 173 12.90 -24.63 25.12
N VAL A 174 13.45 -23.41 24.95
CA VAL A 174 12.67 -22.18 24.98
C VAL A 174 11.64 -22.15 23.84
N ASP A 175 12.02 -22.56 22.62
CA ASP A 175 11.12 -22.69 21.47
C ASP A 175 9.91 -23.58 21.79
N THR A 176 10.17 -24.78 22.34
CA THR A 176 9.12 -25.73 22.74
C THR A 176 8.20 -25.15 23.81
N ILE A 177 8.76 -24.45 24.81
CA ILE A 177 8.01 -23.83 25.89
C ILE A 177 7.12 -22.68 25.38
N MET A 178 7.63 -21.87 24.44
CA MET A 178 6.86 -20.78 23.83
C MET A 178 5.71 -21.31 22.97
N GLN A 179 5.94 -22.35 22.17
CA GLN A 179 4.91 -22.99 21.35
C GLN A 179 3.87 -23.78 22.17
N ALA A 180 4.11 -24.02 23.46
CA ALA A 180 3.12 -24.60 24.37
C ALA A 180 2.04 -23.59 24.81
N LEU A 181 2.26 -22.28 24.61
CA LEU A 181 1.25 -21.27 24.86
C LEU A 181 0.17 -21.33 23.77
N SER A 182 -1.11 -21.28 24.13
CA SER A 182 -2.19 -21.42 23.15
C SER A 182 -2.39 -20.19 22.26
N ASN A 183 -1.68 -19.09 22.56
CA ASN A 183 -1.71 -17.83 21.83
C ASN A 183 -0.42 -17.59 20.99
N VAL A 184 0.49 -18.55 20.97
CA VAL A 184 1.70 -18.56 20.12
C VAL A 184 1.66 -19.83 19.28
N THR A 185 1.66 -19.68 17.95
CA THR A 185 1.64 -20.86 17.06
C THR A 185 3.05 -21.27 16.66
N ALA A 186 3.92 -20.31 16.36
CA ALA A 186 5.31 -20.58 16.01
C ALA A 186 6.21 -19.39 16.36
N VAL A 187 7.42 -19.70 16.83
CA VAL A 187 8.51 -18.76 17.04
C VAL A 187 9.81 -19.34 16.46
N THR A 188 10.81 -18.48 16.26
CA THR A 188 12.18 -18.88 15.98
C THR A 188 13.07 -18.25 17.05
N ILE A 189 13.92 -19.05 17.69
CA ILE A 189 14.86 -18.57 18.72
C ILE A 189 16.25 -18.49 18.12
N THR A 190 16.90 -17.33 18.22
CA THR A 190 18.30 -17.11 17.80
C THR A 190 19.12 -16.50 18.93
N GLY A 191 20.44 -16.38 18.76
CA GLY A 191 21.36 -15.86 19.79
C GLY A 191 22.11 -16.94 20.60
N GLY A 192 21.65 -18.20 20.54
CA GLY A 192 22.28 -19.34 21.22
C GLY A 192 21.45 -19.82 22.43
N ASP A 193 22.11 -20.44 23.39
CA ASP A 193 21.49 -20.93 24.63
C ASP A 193 21.62 -19.90 25.76
N LEU A 194 20.66 -19.90 26.69
CA LEU A 194 20.76 -19.07 27.90
C LEU A 194 21.99 -19.50 28.74
N PRO A 195 22.62 -18.58 29.49
CA PRO A 195 22.20 -17.20 29.80
C PRO A 195 22.60 -16.15 28.74
N VAL A 196 23.13 -16.55 27.58
CA VAL A 196 23.35 -15.59 26.48
C VAL A 196 21.99 -15.06 26.02
N ALA A 197 21.88 -13.76 25.79
CA ALA A 197 20.63 -13.14 25.36
C ALA A 197 20.12 -13.81 24.08
N ILE A 198 18.84 -14.18 24.09
CA ILE A 198 18.18 -14.83 22.96
C ILE A 198 17.20 -13.86 22.31
N ASP A 199 17.06 -13.99 20.99
CA ASP A 199 16.09 -13.25 20.19
C ASP A 199 14.96 -14.18 19.80
N ILE A 200 13.74 -13.83 20.23
CA ILE A 200 12.50 -14.55 19.96
C ILE A 200 11.80 -13.84 18.82
N GLU A 201 11.88 -14.41 17.62
CA GLU A 201 11.12 -13.98 16.45
C GLU A 201 9.75 -14.65 16.43
N PHE A 202 8.69 -13.87 16.42
CA PHE A 202 7.33 -14.40 16.32
C PHE A 202 6.96 -14.63 14.84
N THR A 203 7.06 -15.87 14.38
CA THR A 203 6.77 -16.24 12.98
C THR A 203 5.29 -16.54 12.73
N ASN A 204 4.54 -16.94 13.77
CA ASN A 204 3.07 -17.02 13.75
C ASN A 204 2.52 -16.68 15.16
N PRO A 205 1.97 -15.47 15.34
CA PRO A 205 1.07 -14.81 14.38
C PRO A 205 1.75 -13.94 13.30
N GLY A 206 3.05 -13.64 13.41
CA GLY A 206 3.88 -13.06 12.33
C GLY A 206 3.45 -11.68 11.84
N ALA A 207 4.34 -10.99 11.14
CA ALA A 207 4.02 -9.77 10.36
C ALA A 207 3.08 -8.78 11.06
N GLN A 208 3.27 -8.50 12.35
CA GLN A 208 2.42 -7.56 13.10
C GLN A 208 3.13 -7.08 14.35
N ASN A 209 2.72 -5.92 14.85
CA ASN A 209 3.20 -5.41 16.12
C ASN A 209 2.66 -6.29 17.25
N ILE A 210 3.57 -6.86 18.04
CA ILE A 210 3.25 -7.78 19.11
C ILE A 210 3.45 -7.04 20.44
N ALA A 211 2.62 -7.37 21.43
CA ALA A 211 2.79 -6.78 22.75
C ALA A 211 4.09 -7.31 23.38
N GLU A 212 4.89 -6.43 23.97
CA GLU A 212 6.12 -6.85 24.66
C GLU A 212 5.79 -7.84 25.77
N MET A 213 6.51 -8.96 25.78
CA MET A 213 6.37 -9.97 26.82
C MET A 213 6.78 -9.38 28.18
N THR A 214 6.28 -9.98 29.24
CA THR A 214 6.73 -9.69 30.61
C THR A 214 7.36 -10.94 31.21
N ALA A 215 8.27 -10.77 32.16
CA ALA A 215 8.93 -11.87 32.84
C ALA A 215 8.68 -11.85 34.34
N ASN A 216 8.66 -13.04 34.94
CA ASN A 216 8.74 -13.22 36.37
C ASN A 216 10.06 -13.92 36.73
N ALA A 217 10.95 -13.16 37.36
CA ALA A 217 12.28 -13.60 37.78
C ALA A 217 12.34 -14.10 39.24
N ALA A 218 11.19 -14.23 39.95
CA ALA A 218 11.18 -14.49 41.39
C ALA A 218 11.82 -15.83 41.81
N SER A 219 11.95 -16.78 40.87
CA SER A 219 12.59 -18.08 41.10
C SER A 219 14.01 -18.18 40.54
N LEU A 220 14.57 -17.08 40.01
CA LEU A 220 15.98 -17.01 39.64
C LEU A 220 16.83 -16.80 40.89
N THR A 221 18.04 -17.37 40.86
CA THR A 221 19.02 -17.23 41.93
C THR A 221 20.30 -16.60 41.41
N GLY A 222 20.99 -15.82 42.24
CA GLY A 222 22.20 -15.08 41.87
C GLY A 222 22.36 -13.83 42.75
N ASP A 223 23.43 -13.07 42.56
CA ASP A 223 23.70 -11.84 43.33
C ASP A 223 22.78 -10.69 42.92
N THR A 224 22.53 -10.55 41.61
CA THR A 224 21.49 -9.70 41.03
C THR A 224 20.67 -10.61 40.12
N VAL A 225 19.35 -10.54 40.24
CA VAL A 225 18.42 -11.37 39.46
C VAL A 225 17.36 -10.49 38.84
N GLY A 226 17.32 -10.50 37.51
CA GLY A 226 16.37 -9.79 36.70
C GLY A 226 16.27 -10.43 35.32
N VAL A 227 15.11 -10.28 34.70
CA VAL A 227 14.91 -10.63 33.29
C VAL A 227 14.53 -9.34 32.57
N THR A 228 15.25 -9.02 31.52
CA THR A 228 14.95 -7.87 30.65
C THR A 228 14.40 -8.39 29.33
N ILE A 229 13.34 -7.74 28.88
CA ILE A 229 12.74 -7.98 27.56
C ILE A 229 12.75 -6.65 26.82
N ALA A 230 13.15 -6.69 25.55
CA ALA A 230 13.14 -5.51 24.69
C ALA A 230 12.78 -5.88 23.26
N THR A 231 11.88 -5.12 22.66
CA THR A 231 11.60 -5.21 21.22
C THR A 231 12.79 -4.69 20.42
N VAL A 232 13.46 -5.57 19.66
CA VAL A 232 14.64 -5.21 18.84
C VAL A 232 14.31 -5.04 17.37
N THR A 233 13.20 -5.60 16.89
CA THR A 233 12.62 -5.34 15.57
C THR A 233 11.12 -5.30 15.72
N GLN A 234 10.50 -4.17 15.40
CA GLN A 234 9.05 -4.03 15.47
C GLN A 234 8.38 -4.78 14.32
N GLY A 235 7.34 -5.55 14.62
CA GLY A 235 6.63 -6.27 13.57
C GLY A 235 5.68 -5.38 12.77
N ALA A 236 5.53 -5.68 11.48
CA ALA A 236 4.68 -4.92 10.57
C ALA A 236 3.97 -5.83 9.55
N LEU A 237 2.72 -5.50 9.24
CA LEU A 237 1.91 -6.21 8.25
C LEU A 237 2.50 -6.06 6.86
N ALA A 238 2.36 -7.13 6.06
CA ALA A 238 2.65 -7.04 4.64
C ALA A 238 1.71 -6.05 3.98
N VAL A 239 2.25 -5.14 3.17
CA VAL A 239 1.47 -4.20 2.38
C VAL A 239 1.48 -4.72 0.94
N ALA A 240 0.29 -5.01 0.40
CA ALA A 240 0.15 -5.35 -1.00
C ALA A 240 0.62 -4.17 -1.88
N ALA A 241 1.32 -4.47 -2.98
CA ALA A 241 1.72 -3.44 -3.93
C ALA A 241 0.47 -2.81 -4.57
N GLY A 242 0.38 -1.49 -4.50
CA GLY A 242 -0.38 -0.64 -5.40
C GLY A 242 0.47 -0.34 -6.64
N ALA A 243 0.22 0.79 -7.28
CA ALA A 243 1.00 1.19 -8.44
C ALA A 243 2.46 1.52 -8.04
N THR A 244 3.43 0.84 -8.66
CA THR A 244 4.88 1.09 -8.45
C THR A 244 5.45 2.18 -9.38
N SER A 245 4.61 2.72 -10.26
CA SER A 245 4.89 3.84 -11.14
C SER A 245 3.85 4.93 -10.95
N ILE A 246 4.29 6.18 -10.99
CA ILE A 246 3.37 7.32 -10.97
C ILE A 246 2.62 7.36 -12.28
N ASP A 247 1.32 7.63 -12.20
CA ASP A 247 0.44 7.68 -13.37
C ASP A 247 0.97 8.69 -14.39
N THR A 248 1.03 8.26 -15.64
CA THR A 248 1.58 9.05 -16.74
C THR A 248 0.86 10.38 -16.86
N GLY A 249 1.63 11.46 -16.91
CA GLY A 249 1.15 12.83 -16.98
C GLY A 249 0.94 13.49 -15.61
N LEU A 250 0.72 12.73 -14.54
CA LEU A 250 0.53 13.28 -13.19
C LEU A 250 1.84 13.53 -12.45
N GLU A 251 2.99 13.13 -12.99
CA GLU A 251 4.27 13.15 -12.27
C GLU A 251 4.63 14.53 -11.73
N ALA A 252 4.42 15.57 -12.54
CA ALA A 252 4.72 16.95 -12.13
C ALA A 252 3.77 17.42 -11.02
N PHE A 253 2.48 17.13 -11.14
CA PHE A 253 1.49 17.48 -10.13
C PHE A 253 1.78 16.79 -8.80
N ILE A 254 1.90 15.46 -8.83
CA ILE A 254 2.14 14.63 -7.65
C ILE A 254 3.43 15.07 -6.96
N ARG A 255 4.51 15.32 -7.72
CA ARG A 255 5.77 15.81 -7.15
C ARG A 255 5.59 17.14 -6.42
N GLN A 256 4.99 18.15 -7.06
CA GLN A 256 4.86 19.48 -6.46
C GLN A 256 3.93 19.46 -5.24
N ARG A 257 2.81 18.74 -5.32
CA ARG A 257 1.88 18.63 -4.21
C ARG A 257 2.46 17.82 -3.04
N ALA A 258 3.21 16.74 -3.32
CA ALA A 258 3.92 16.00 -2.28
C ALA A 258 5.03 16.84 -1.63
N ILE A 259 5.77 17.66 -2.37
CA ILE A 259 6.73 18.63 -1.81
C ILE A 259 6.02 19.59 -0.87
N HIS A 260 4.85 20.10 -1.26
CA HIS A 260 4.06 20.99 -0.40
C HIS A 260 3.71 20.32 0.94
N TYR A 261 3.18 19.09 0.91
CA TYR A 261 2.84 18.37 2.14
C TYR A 261 4.07 18.01 2.99
N ALA A 262 5.14 17.55 2.37
CA ALA A 262 6.37 17.22 3.08
C ALA A 262 7.02 18.47 3.70
N SER A 263 7.06 19.58 2.97
CA SER A 263 7.65 20.84 3.45
C SER A 263 6.82 21.45 4.58
N THR A 264 5.49 21.39 4.51
CA THR A 264 4.63 21.84 5.61
C THR A 264 4.83 20.99 6.87
N TYR A 265 4.94 19.67 6.71
CA TYR A 265 5.29 18.77 7.81
C TYR A 265 6.66 19.12 8.43
N MET A 266 7.69 19.30 7.61
CA MET A 266 9.04 19.66 8.07
C MET A 266 9.08 21.03 8.73
N ALA A 267 8.32 22.01 8.24
CA ALA A 267 8.23 23.34 8.85
C ALA A 267 7.71 23.30 10.30
N VAL A 268 6.76 22.40 10.58
CA VAL A 268 6.22 22.20 11.94
C VAL A 268 7.25 21.54 12.87
N ALA A 269 8.11 20.67 12.33
CA ALA A 269 9.14 19.97 13.09
C ALA A 269 10.48 20.72 13.19
N ALA A 270 10.70 21.74 12.34
CA ALA A 270 11.94 22.49 12.26
C ALA A 270 12.04 23.58 13.33
N GLU A 271 13.27 23.99 13.62
CA GLU A 271 13.57 25.09 14.54
C GLU A 271 14.39 26.19 13.84
N GLY A 272 14.20 27.43 14.27
CA GLY A 272 14.99 28.57 13.78
C GLY A 272 14.77 28.90 12.29
N ASP A 273 15.85 29.22 11.58
CA ASP A 273 15.81 29.71 10.20
C ASP A 273 15.34 28.66 9.17
N GLU A 274 15.34 27.38 9.54
CA GLU A 274 14.87 26.29 8.67
C GLU A 274 13.36 26.33 8.46
N VAL A 275 12.58 26.81 9.44
CA VAL A 275 11.12 26.94 9.32
C VAL A 275 10.76 27.82 8.11
N ALA A 276 11.38 29.00 8.01
CA ALA A 276 11.14 29.94 6.92
C ALA A 276 11.62 29.43 5.55
N LEU A 277 12.58 28.48 5.53
CA LEU A 277 12.98 27.80 4.31
C LEU A 277 11.88 26.85 3.84
N TYR A 278 11.42 25.96 4.73
CA TYR A 278 10.39 24.98 4.43
C TYR A 278 9.04 25.62 4.07
N GLU A 279 8.63 26.69 4.76
CA GLU A 279 7.40 27.43 4.45
C GLU A 279 7.43 28.05 3.04
N ARG A 280 8.56 28.65 2.64
CA ARG A 280 8.71 29.20 1.29
C ARG A 280 8.67 28.12 0.22
N MET A 281 9.33 26.99 0.48
CA MET A 281 9.32 25.84 -0.41
C MET A 281 7.89 25.29 -0.55
N ALA A 282 7.18 25.11 0.56
CA ALA A 282 5.78 24.67 0.58
C ALA A 282 4.88 25.59 -0.26
N ALA A 283 5.01 26.91 -0.10
CA ALA A 283 4.22 27.89 -0.84
C ALA A 283 4.53 27.87 -2.35
N SER A 284 5.81 27.74 -2.72
CA SER A 284 6.22 27.68 -4.13
C SER A 284 5.72 26.41 -4.83
N ALA A 285 5.77 25.28 -4.14
CA ALA A 285 5.31 24.00 -4.65
C ALA A 285 3.78 23.96 -4.79
N LEU A 286 3.07 24.54 -3.82
CA LEU A 286 1.62 24.75 -3.90
C LEU A 286 1.25 25.55 -5.17
N THR A 287 1.87 26.71 -5.35
CA THR A 287 1.64 27.58 -6.51
C THR A 287 1.92 26.84 -7.83
N ALA A 288 2.99 26.06 -7.90
CA ALA A 288 3.33 25.26 -9.08
C ALA A 288 2.30 24.16 -9.37
N SER A 289 1.81 23.48 -8.33
CA SER A 289 0.76 22.46 -8.48
C SER A 289 -0.58 23.05 -8.94
N GLU A 290 -0.96 24.24 -8.44
CA GLU A 290 -2.17 24.94 -8.88
C GLU A 290 -2.07 25.41 -10.34
N ALA A 291 -0.91 25.93 -10.74
CA ALA A 291 -0.65 26.28 -12.13
C ALA A 291 -0.74 25.06 -13.07
N PHE A 292 -0.27 23.89 -12.61
CA PHE A 292 -0.43 22.64 -13.34
C PHE A 292 -1.91 22.30 -13.55
N ILE A 293 -2.73 22.40 -12.50
CA ILE A 293 -4.18 22.15 -12.60
C ILE A 293 -4.80 23.02 -13.69
N GLN A 294 -4.50 24.31 -13.67
CA GLN A 294 -5.04 25.25 -14.66
C GLN A 294 -4.60 24.91 -16.09
N ALA A 295 -3.33 24.53 -16.28
CA ALA A 295 -2.78 24.21 -17.58
C ALA A 295 -3.29 22.87 -18.15
N GLN A 296 -3.52 21.88 -17.29
CA GLN A 296 -3.81 20.50 -17.70
C GLN A 296 -5.25 20.05 -17.46
N ARG A 297 -6.14 20.95 -17.02
CA ARG A 297 -7.56 20.64 -16.77
C ARG A 297 -8.26 19.98 -17.96
N ALA A 298 -7.93 20.36 -19.19
CA ALA A 298 -8.53 19.76 -20.38
C ALA A 298 -8.03 18.34 -20.66
N HIS A 299 -6.80 18.01 -20.22
CA HIS A 299 -6.20 16.70 -20.43
C HIS A 299 -6.67 15.68 -19.39
N PHE A 300 -6.75 16.09 -18.12
CA PHE A 300 -7.21 15.23 -17.01
C PHE A 300 -8.70 15.34 -16.72
N GLY A 301 -9.44 16.18 -17.45
CA GLY A 301 -10.89 16.27 -17.32
C GLY A 301 -11.61 15.06 -17.93
N PRO A 302 -12.93 14.92 -17.64
CA PRO A 302 -13.74 13.93 -18.33
C PRO A 302 -13.77 14.22 -19.84
N ARG A 303 -13.50 13.20 -20.64
CA ARG A 303 -13.62 13.28 -22.11
C ARG A 303 -15.07 13.52 -22.52
N ARG A 304 -15.24 14.00 -23.76
CA ARG A 304 -16.57 14.20 -24.34
C ARG A 304 -17.30 12.85 -24.42
N TYR A 305 -18.58 12.85 -24.04
CA TYR A 305 -19.42 11.65 -24.00
C TYR A 305 -19.02 10.60 -22.95
N SER A 306 -18.09 10.92 -22.04
CA SER A 306 -17.80 10.08 -20.88
C SER A 306 -19.05 9.86 -20.04
N ARG A 307 -19.29 8.58 -19.70
CA ARG A 307 -20.35 8.13 -18.81
C ARG A 307 -19.73 7.65 -17.50
N PRO A 308 -20.22 8.13 -16.34
CA PRO A 308 -19.73 7.65 -15.06
C PRO A 308 -20.15 6.20 -14.82
N VAL A 309 -19.20 5.40 -14.37
CA VAL A 309 -19.46 4.01 -13.98
C VAL A 309 -20.22 4.03 -12.65
N PRO A 310 -21.41 3.39 -12.57
CA PRO A 310 -22.16 3.32 -11.32
C PRO A 310 -21.32 2.75 -10.19
N SER A 311 -21.47 3.30 -8.97
CA SER A 311 -20.77 2.87 -7.75
C SER A 311 -19.25 3.09 -7.70
N ARG A 312 -18.66 3.83 -8.65
CA ARG A 312 -17.22 4.13 -8.67
C ARG A 312 -16.91 5.62 -8.61
#